data_AF-A0A8A3P2R9-F1
#
_entry.id   AF-A0A8A3P2R9-F1
#
_cell.length_a   1.000
_cell.length_b   1.000
_cell.length_c   1.000
_cell.angle_alpha   90.00
_cell.angle_beta   90.00
_cell.angle_gamma   90.00
#
_symmetry.space_group_name_H-M   'P 1'
#
loop_
_entity.id
_entity.type
_entity.pdbx_description
1 polymer ?
#
loop_
_entity_poly.entity_id
_entity_poly.type
_entity_poly.pdbx_seq_one_letter_code
_entity_poly.pdbx_strand_id
1 'polypeptide(L)'
;MPPIFETTIAHTRKRQHRQLADTECRVSKLAAKCRRLNQTISQPVLNNALYISRTADGAQCIQLSGRQVASREAPRRSVNSYILFRTFYMNLTVLGDIPQKYKSAILSVLWGGDPFQAKWATLARAYTLMRDAGVKRTVAEFLFVACPYIGIISISNYLSDLNWTFETNEKSTVCLRQVSLPDITLFTQHIARTNLTDLDIIIFCDIYMSPRPLRPSSQQKKNTE
;
A
#
# COMPACT_ATOMS: atom_id res chain seq x y z
N MET A 1 -60.86 36.11 -16.38
CA MET A 1 -61.00 35.44 -15.07
C MET A 1 -60.62 33.97 -15.24
N PRO A 2 -59.51 33.51 -14.65
CA PRO A 2 -59.18 32.08 -14.57
C PRO A 2 -59.65 31.49 -13.23
N PRO A 3 -60.04 30.20 -13.14
CA PRO A 3 -60.15 29.54 -11.85
C PRO A 3 -58.80 28.96 -11.44
N ILE A 4 -58.42 29.33 -10.21
CA ILE A 4 -57.35 28.76 -9.41
C ILE A 4 -57.90 27.50 -8.74
N PHE A 5 -57.16 26.38 -8.82
CA PHE A 5 -57.18 25.37 -7.77
C PHE A 5 -55.76 24.87 -7.53
N GLU A 6 -55.26 25.19 -6.33
CA GLU A 6 -54.06 24.63 -5.72
C GLU A 6 -54.28 23.14 -5.45
N THR A 7 -53.26 22.31 -5.72
CA THR A 7 -53.06 21.06 -4.97
C THR A 7 -51.57 20.74 -4.88
N THR A 8 -51.06 20.91 -3.67
CA THR A 8 -49.79 20.43 -3.14
C THR A 8 -49.68 18.91 -3.25
N ILE A 9 -48.66 18.38 -3.93
CA ILE A 9 -48.08 17.06 -3.62
C ILE A 9 -46.55 17.13 -3.72
N ALA A 10 -45.91 17.05 -2.57
CA ALA A 10 -44.49 16.79 -2.43
C ALA A 10 -44.17 15.38 -2.96
N HIS A 11 -43.30 15.28 -3.97
CA HIS A 11 -42.80 14.00 -4.46
C HIS A 11 -41.36 13.78 -4.00
N THR A 12 -41.24 13.13 -2.85
CA THR A 12 -40.00 12.65 -2.25
C THR A 12 -39.41 11.56 -3.13
N ARG A 13 -38.47 11.92 -4.01
CA ARG A 13 -37.73 10.97 -4.86
C ARG A 13 -36.74 10.17 -4.00
N LYS A 14 -37.25 9.17 -3.26
CA LYS A 14 -36.44 8.18 -2.55
C LYS A 14 -35.68 7.32 -3.56
N ARG A 15 -34.45 7.73 -3.84
CA ARG A 15 -33.22 6.91 -3.83
C ARG A 15 -33.48 5.40 -4.04
N GLN A 16 -33.75 5.01 -5.29
CA GLN A 16 -33.66 3.60 -5.73
C GLN A 16 -32.19 3.18 -5.87
N HIS A 17 -31.45 3.24 -4.76
CA HIS A 17 -30.06 2.77 -4.64
C HIS A 17 -29.94 1.63 -3.62
N ARG A 18 -30.90 0.72 -3.68
CA ARG A 18 -30.91 -0.62 -3.07
C ARG A 18 -31.66 -1.44 -4.11
N GLN A 19 -31.01 -2.24 -4.95
CA GLN A 19 -30.65 -3.63 -4.64
C GLN A 19 -29.67 -4.17 -5.70
N LEU A 20 -28.38 -3.85 -5.57
CA LEU A 20 -27.30 -4.54 -6.29
C LEU A 20 -26.12 -4.83 -5.33
N ALA A 21 -26.45 -5.09 -4.06
CA ALA A 21 -25.49 -5.10 -2.96
C ALA A 21 -25.24 -6.48 -2.33
N ASP A 22 -25.73 -7.60 -2.88
CA ASP A 22 -25.68 -8.88 -2.14
C ASP A 22 -25.12 -10.10 -2.87
N THR A 23 -24.53 -9.94 -4.05
CA THR A 23 -23.85 -11.06 -4.71
C THR A 23 -22.39 -10.72 -5.01
N GLU A 24 -21.53 -11.29 -4.16
CA GLU A 24 -20.09 -11.54 -4.38
C GLU A 24 -19.06 -10.46 -4.04
N CYS A 25 -19.25 -9.72 -2.93
CA CYS A 25 -18.09 -9.35 -2.11
C CYS A 25 -17.99 -10.32 -0.93
N ARG A 26 -17.58 -11.57 -1.19
CA ARG A 26 -16.94 -12.38 -0.15
C ARG A 26 -15.66 -11.65 0.22
N VAL A 27 -15.76 -10.70 1.16
CA VAL A 27 -14.61 -10.05 1.77
C VAL A 27 -13.64 -11.16 2.14
N SER A 28 -12.51 -11.22 1.46
CA SER A 28 -11.57 -12.31 1.67
C SER A 28 -11.23 -12.37 3.16
N LYS A 29 -10.96 -13.58 3.69
CA LYS A 29 -10.62 -13.74 5.12
C LYS A 29 -9.48 -12.79 5.52
N LEU A 30 -8.57 -12.50 4.58
CA LEU A 30 -7.52 -11.51 4.72
C LEU A 30 -8.06 -10.08 4.82
N ALA A 31 -8.87 -9.62 3.88
CA ALA A 31 -9.44 -8.27 3.90
C ALA A 31 -10.28 -8.00 5.16
N ALA A 32 -11.02 -9.01 5.65
CA ALA A 32 -11.76 -8.93 6.90
C ALA A 32 -10.82 -8.81 8.11
N LYS A 33 -9.71 -9.56 8.12
CA LYS A 33 -8.68 -9.49 9.17
C LYS A 33 -7.99 -8.12 9.19
N CYS A 34 -7.64 -7.58 8.02
CA CYS A 34 -7.06 -6.24 7.88
C CYS A 34 -7.99 -5.15 8.43
N ARG A 35 -9.30 -5.21 8.13
CA ARG A 35 -10.29 -4.25 8.67
C ARG A 35 -10.33 -4.25 10.19
N ARG A 36 -10.33 -5.44 10.82
CA ARG A 36 -10.33 -5.58 12.28
C ARG A 36 -9.08 -4.97 12.91
N LEU A 37 -7.91 -5.22 12.32
CA LEU A 37 -6.64 -4.63 12.79
C LEU A 37 -6.63 -3.10 12.70
N ASN A 38 -7.17 -2.52 11.63
CA ASN A 38 -7.24 -1.07 11.46
C ASN A 38 -8.09 -0.40 12.55
N GLN A 39 -9.16 -1.06 13.00
CA GLN A 39 -10.01 -0.57 14.10
C GLN A 39 -9.31 -0.61 15.47
N THR A 40 -8.40 -1.56 15.69
CA THR A 40 -7.65 -1.68 16.96
C THR A 40 -6.52 -0.65 17.10
N ILE A 41 -5.91 -0.22 15.98
CA ILE A 41 -4.81 0.77 15.97
C ILE A 41 -5.25 2.15 16.49
N SER A 42 -6.54 2.48 16.47
CA SER A 42 -7.08 3.78 16.90
C SER A 42 -7.35 3.93 18.40
N GLN A 43 -6.98 2.95 19.25
CA GLN A 43 -7.19 3.00 20.71
C GLN A 43 -5.89 3.38 21.47
N PRO A 44 -5.87 4.41 22.34
CA PRO A 44 -4.69 4.76 23.13
C PRO A 44 -4.73 4.08 24.51
N VAL A 45 -3.73 3.26 24.88
CA VAL A 45 -3.60 2.79 26.28
C VAL A 45 -2.15 2.77 26.82
N LEU A 46 -2.01 3.58 27.87
CA LEU A 46 -1.16 3.69 29.07
C LEU A 46 0.20 2.97 29.31
N ASN A 47 1.10 3.80 29.87
CA ASN A 47 2.07 3.68 30.99
C ASN A 47 3.11 2.53 31.06
N ASN A 48 4.36 2.96 31.34
CA ASN A 48 5.59 2.17 31.33
C ASN A 48 6.30 2.17 32.70
N ALA A 49 6.46 1.00 33.32
CA ALA A 49 7.59 0.71 34.21
C ALA A 49 7.83 -0.81 34.30
N LEU A 50 9.09 -1.22 34.27
CA LEU A 50 9.54 -2.58 34.59
C LEU A 50 9.73 -2.67 36.11
N TYR A 51 9.14 -3.70 36.76
CA TYR A 51 9.34 -3.96 38.18
C TYR A 51 10.09 -5.28 38.37
N ILE A 52 11.19 -5.22 39.11
CA ILE A 52 12.01 -6.39 39.46
C ILE A 52 11.48 -6.96 40.76
N SER A 53 10.99 -8.21 40.73
CA SER A 53 10.60 -8.95 41.93
C SER A 53 11.63 -10.02 42.27
N ARG A 54 11.92 -10.20 43.57
CA ARG A 54 12.82 -11.24 44.08
C ARG A 54 11.99 -12.36 44.70
N THR A 55 12.21 -13.61 44.31
CA THR A 55 11.56 -14.77 44.97
C THR A 55 12.27 -15.11 46.29
N ALA A 56 11.58 -15.85 47.16
CA ALA A 56 12.06 -16.20 48.50
C ALA A 56 13.40 -16.97 48.51
N ASP A 57 13.73 -17.60 47.38
CA ASP A 57 14.88 -18.46 47.12
C ASP A 57 16.09 -17.68 46.56
N GLY A 58 16.00 -16.34 46.49
CA GLY A 58 17.11 -15.46 46.08
C GLY A 58 17.28 -15.30 44.56
N ALA A 59 16.47 -15.97 43.74
CA ALA A 59 16.48 -15.80 42.29
C ALA A 59 15.84 -14.45 41.88
N GLN A 60 16.56 -13.69 41.06
CA GLN A 60 16.04 -12.48 40.42
C GLN A 60 15.40 -12.87 39.09
N CYS A 61 14.08 -12.82 39.00
CA CYS A 61 13.34 -13.08 37.77
C CYS A 61 12.85 -11.76 37.16
N ILE A 62 13.25 -11.50 35.92
CA ILE A 62 12.75 -10.37 35.14
C ILE A 62 11.40 -10.79 34.57
N GLN A 63 10.31 -10.32 35.18
CA GLN A 63 9.00 -10.45 34.56
C GLN A 63 8.92 -9.48 33.39
N LEU A 64 8.74 -10.02 32.19
CA LEU A 64 8.48 -9.22 30.99
C LEU A 64 7.19 -8.42 31.26
N SER A 65 7.26 -7.09 31.21
CA SER A 65 6.07 -6.24 31.36
C SER A 65 5.01 -6.64 30.33
N GLY A 66 3.73 -6.44 30.64
CA GLY A 66 2.62 -6.67 29.70
C GLY A 66 2.86 -6.04 28.31
N ARG A 67 3.67 -4.98 28.21
CA ARG A 67 4.10 -4.36 26.94
C ARG A 67 5.03 -5.23 26.09
N GLN A 68 5.85 -6.11 26.66
CA GLN A 68 6.75 -6.98 25.90
C GLN A 68 6.03 -8.23 25.37
N VAL A 69 5.06 -8.73 26.13
CA VAL A 69 4.11 -9.77 25.64
C VAL A 69 3.19 -9.15 24.59
N ALA A 70 2.60 -7.99 24.88
CA ALA A 70 1.79 -7.24 23.92
C ALA A 70 2.59 -6.75 22.70
N SER A 71 3.90 -6.48 22.78
CA SER A 71 4.71 -6.05 21.63
C SER A 71 4.90 -7.13 20.57
N ARG A 72 4.70 -8.41 20.91
CA ARG A 72 4.69 -9.51 19.92
C ARG A 72 3.36 -9.58 19.15
N GLU A 73 2.29 -9.09 19.75
CA GLU A 73 0.92 -9.07 19.19
C GLU A 73 0.48 -7.68 18.72
N ALA A 74 1.19 -6.63 19.12
CA ALA A 74 0.90 -5.25 18.76
C ALA A 74 1.14 -5.06 17.26
N PRO A 75 0.26 -4.29 16.59
CA PRO A 75 0.48 -3.88 15.21
C PRO A 75 1.89 -3.33 15.06
N ARG A 76 2.66 -3.93 14.15
CA ARG A 76 4.01 -3.47 13.86
C ARG A 76 3.91 -2.04 13.30
N ARG A 77 4.90 -1.20 13.58
CA ARG A 77 4.92 0.21 13.09
C ARG A 77 4.53 0.24 11.61
N SER A 78 3.66 1.20 11.26
CA SER A 78 3.23 1.41 9.88
C SER A 78 4.46 1.58 8.98
N VAL A 79 4.40 0.94 7.81
CA VAL A 79 5.47 1.08 6.83
C VAL A 79 5.44 2.51 6.30
N ASN A 80 6.61 3.13 6.22
CA ASN A 80 6.75 4.47 5.67
C ASN A 80 6.62 4.40 4.14
N SER A 81 5.81 5.26 3.55
CA SER A 81 5.59 5.34 2.09
C SER A 81 6.88 5.56 1.31
N TYR A 82 7.82 6.33 1.84
CA TYR A 82 9.14 6.51 1.24
C TYR A 82 9.91 5.18 1.11
N ILE A 83 9.72 4.23 2.03
CA ILE A 83 10.39 2.92 1.94
C ILE A 83 9.88 2.13 0.73
N LEU A 84 8.58 2.23 0.42
CA LEU A 84 8.02 1.59 -0.77
C LEU A 84 8.55 2.25 -2.04
N PHE A 85 8.49 3.58 -2.10
CA PHE A 85 9.05 4.37 -3.21
C PHE A 85 10.51 4.02 -3.47
N ARG A 86 11.34 4.08 -2.43
CA ARG A 86 12.77 3.78 -2.49
C ARG A 86 13.00 2.35 -2.98
N THR A 87 12.24 1.38 -2.47
CA THR A 87 12.39 -0.03 -2.87
C THR A 87 12.05 -0.23 -4.34
N PHE A 88 11.02 0.45 -4.84
CA PHE A 88 10.59 0.35 -6.23
C PHE A 88 11.62 0.96 -7.20
N TYR A 89 11.97 2.23 -6.99
CA TYR A 89 12.82 2.99 -7.91
C TYR A 89 14.33 2.80 -7.67
N MET A 90 14.75 2.04 -6.65
CA MET A 90 16.15 1.59 -6.54
C MET A 90 16.60 0.81 -7.80
N ASN A 91 15.65 0.21 -8.52
CA ASN A 91 15.89 -0.56 -9.74
C ASN A 91 15.97 0.30 -11.01
N LEU A 92 15.98 1.63 -10.91
CA LEU A 92 16.24 2.52 -12.04
C LEU A 92 17.60 2.17 -12.65
N THR A 93 17.63 1.95 -13.97
CA THR A 93 18.83 1.51 -14.71
C THR A 93 20.00 2.48 -14.55
N VAL A 94 19.73 3.78 -14.60
CA VAL A 94 20.74 4.85 -14.39
C VAL A 94 21.40 4.81 -13.01
N LEU A 95 20.76 4.18 -12.02
CA LEU A 95 21.34 4.01 -10.69
C LEU A 95 22.28 2.81 -10.60
N GLY A 96 22.38 1.95 -11.62
CA GLY A 96 23.18 0.72 -11.59
C GLY A 96 24.62 0.95 -11.14
N ASP A 97 25.32 1.86 -11.83
CA ASP A 97 26.76 2.12 -11.66
C ASP A 97 27.07 3.20 -10.60
N ILE A 98 26.04 3.80 -10.00
CA ILE A 98 26.21 4.86 -9.01
C ILE A 98 26.50 4.25 -7.62
N PRO A 99 27.45 4.78 -6.84
CA PRO A 99 27.66 4.30 -5.47
C PRO A 99 26.41 4.50 -4.58
N GLN A 100 26.13 3.53 -3.69
CA GLN A 100 24.94 3.50 -2.83
C GLN A 100 24.69 4.80 -2.04
N LYS A 101 25.76 5.48 -1.61
CA LYS A 101 25.69 6.76 -0.89
C LYS A 101 24.99 7.84 -1.73
N TYR A 102 25.25 7.89 -3.04
CA TYR A 102 24.64 8.83 -3.96
C TYR A 102 23.25 8.38 -4.39
N LYS A 103 23.00 7.07 -4.56
CA LYS A 103 21.64 6.54 -4.85
C LYS A 103 20.63 7.02 -3.81
N SER A 104 21.01 6.96 -2.52
CA SER A 104 20.14 7.39 -1.43
C SER A 104 19.80 8.88 -1.50
N ALA A 105 20.79 9.73 -1.82
CA ALA A 105 20.56 11.17 -1.99
C ALA A 105 19.67 11.46 -3.21
N ILE A 106 19.93 10.81 -4.34
CA ILE A 106 19.13 10.94 -5.57
C ILE A 106 17.67 10.56 -5.31
N LEU A 107 17.42 9.41 -4.67
CA LEU A 107 16.06 8.96 -4.36
C LEU A 107 15.33 9.91 -3.40
N SER A 108 16.04 10.56 -2.47
CA SER A 108 15.44 11.58 -1.62
C SER A 108 15.01 12.82 -2.40
N VAL A 109 15.82 13.27 -3.38
CA VAL A 109 15.45 14.38 -4.28
C VAL A 109 14.25 13.99 -5.13
N LEU A 110 14.27 12.81 -5.75
CA LEU A 110 13.16 12.32 -6.58
C LEU A 110 11.87 12.20 -5.77
N TRP A 111 11.93 11.75 -4.52
CA TRP A 111 10.78 11.70 -3.62
C TRP A 111 10.20 13.09 -3.34
N GLY A 112 11.06 14.09 -3.15
CA GLY A 112 10.63 15.47 -2.89
C GLY A 112 9.84 16.09 -4.04
N GLY A 113 10.10 15.68 -5.28
CA GLY A 113 9.37 16.13 -6.47
C GLY A 113 8.33 15.13 -7.02
N ASP A 114 8.06 14.02 -6.32
CA ASP A 114 7.07 13.04 -6.75
C ASP A 114 5.64 13.58 -6.50
N PRO A 115 4.80 13.73 -7.55
CA PRO A 115 3.43 14.23 -7.37
C PRO A 115 2.45 13.15 -6.86
N PHE A 116 2.89 11.89 -6.76
CA PHE A 116 2.05 10.73 -6.44
C PHE A 116 2.26 10.18 -5.03
N GLN A 117 2.83 10.98 -4.12
CA GLN A 117 3.06 10.62 -2.71
C GLN A 117 1.81 10.07 -2.01
N ALA A 118 0.62 10.56 -2.37
CA ALA A 118 -0.65 10.05 -1.85
C ALA A 118 -0.89 8.57 -2.23
N LYS A 119 -0.55 8.16 -3.46
CA LYS A 119 -0.63 6.75 -3.89
C LYS A 119 0.33 5.88 -3.09
N TRP A 120 1.56 6.38 -2.86
CA TRP A 120 2.55 5.70 -2.02
C TRP A 120 2.06 5.52 -0.57
N ALA A 121 1.35 6.50 -0.02
CA ALA A 121 0.73 6.40 1.31
C ALA A 121 -0.37 5.31 1.35
N THR A 122 -1.21 5.22 0.32
CA THR A 122 -2.21 4.15 0.20
C THR A 122 -1.55 2.78 0.12
N LEU A 123 -0.52 2.63 -0.71
CA LEU A 123 0.25 1.38 -0.83
C LEU A 123 0.91 0.99 0.50
N ALA A 124 1.49 1.94 1.22
CA ALA A 124 2.15 1.69 2.49
C ALA A 124 1.15 1.22 3.57
N ARG A 125 -0.05 1.80 3.59
CA ARG A 125 -1.13 1.37 4.47
C ARG A 125 -1.59 -0.05 4.11
N ALA A 126 -1.84 -0.31 2.83
CA ALA A 126 -2.24 -1.64 2.35
C ALA A 126 -1.22 -2.71 2.74
N TYR A 127 0.07 -2.47 2.47
CA TYR A 127 1.15 -3.40 2.81
C TYR A 127 1.28 -3.61 4.33
N THR A 128 1.17 -2.56 5.13
CA THR A 128 1.16 -2.65 6.60
C THR A 128 0.06 -3.61 7.07
N LEU A 129 -1.16 -3.42 6.57
CA LEU A 129 -2.30 -4.25 6.94
C LEU A 129 -2.13 -5.71 6.50
N MET A 130 -1.64 -5.97 5.28
CA MET A 130 -1.36 -7.34 4.81
C MET A 130 -0.30 -8.03 5.67
N ARG A 131 0.79 -7.33 5.97
CA ARG A 131 1.88 -7.83 6.82
C ARG A 131 1.38 -8.17 8.22
N ASP A 132 0.60 -7.27 8.82
CA ASP A 132 0.07 -7.45 10.18
C ASP A 132 -1.02 -8.53 10.23
N ALA A 133 -1.72 -8.75 9.11
CA ALA A 133 -2.63 -9.89 8.95
C ALA A 133 -1.90 -11.24 8.74
N GLY A 134 -0.56 -11.25 8.67
CA GLY A 134 0.25 -12.45 8.59
C GLY A 134 0.61 -12.90 7.17
N VAL A 135 0.39 -12.04 6.16
CA VAL A 135 0.83 -12.32 4.79
C VAL A 135 2.34 -12.23 4.71
N LYS A 136 3.00 -13.36 4.47
CA LYS A 136 4.45 -13.45 4.31
C LYS A 136 4.84 -13.15 2.86
N ARG A 137 5.01 -11.87 2.54
CA ARG A 137 5.52 -11.40 1.24
C ARG A 137 6.57 -10.32 1.44
N THR A 138 7.50 -10.24 0.52
CA THR A 138 8.48 -9.16 0.47
C THR A 138 7.83 -7.88 -0.04
N VAL A 139 8.42 -6.72 0.30
CA VAL A 139 7.99 -5.43 -0.23
C VAL A 139 8.08 -5.41 -1.76
N ALA A 140 9.13 -6.01 -2.33
CA ALA A 140 9.33 -6.07 -3.78
C ALA A 140 8.21 -6.85 -4.50
N GLU A 141 7.86 -8.05 -4.01
CA GLU A 141 6.74 -8.83 -4.57
C GLU A 141 5.42 -8.07 -4.49
N PHE A 142 5.16 -7.38 -3.37
CA PHE A 142 3.96 -6.56 -3.23
C PHE A 142 3.92 -5.42 -4.26
N LEU A 143 5.01 -4.67 -4.39
CA LEU A 143 5.09 -3.53 -5.29
C LEU A 143 4.97 -3.92 -6.77
N PHE A 144 5.52 -5.07 -7.15
CA PHE A 144 5.42 -5.58 -8.52
C PHE A 144 3.97 -5.73 -8.98
N VAL A 145 3.07 -6.15 -8.08
CA VAL A 145 1.65 -6.34 -8.37
C VAL A 145 0.85 -5.06 -8.14
N ALA A 146 1.12 -4.35 -7.04
CA ALA A 146 0.30 -3.22 -6.60
C ALA A 146 0.58 -1.93 -7.40
N CYS A 147 1.83 -1.65 -7.79
CA CYS A 147 2.20 -0.42 -8.48
C CYS A 147 1.47 -0.28 -9.85
N PRO A 148 1.44 -1.30 -10.72
CA PRO A 148 0.67 -1.23 -11.96
C PRO A 148 -0.83 -1.09 -11.71
N TYR A 149 -1.36 -1.68 -10.63
CA TYR A 149 -2.80 -1.60 -10.34
C TYR A 149 -3.24 -0.20 -9.91
N ILE A 150 -2.49 0.46 -9.03
CA ILE A 150 -2.80 1.83 -8.56
C ILE A 150 -2.40 2.94 -9.54
N GLY A 151 -1.63 2.59 -10.58
CA GLY A 151 -1.12 3.53 -11.58
C GLY A 151 0.08 4.33 -11.09
N ILE A 152 1.08 3.66 -10.52
CA ILE A 152 2.43 4.22 -10.33
C ILE A 152 3.17 4.15 -11.68
N ILE A 153 3.92 5.21 -12.02
CA ILE A 153 4.73 5.25 -13.24
C ILE A 153 5.75 4.12 -13.22
N SER A 154 5.96 3.46 -14.37
CA SER A 154 6.95 2.40 -14.48
C SER A 154 8.36 2.93 -14.24
N ILE A 155 9.26 2.06 -13.79
CA ILE A 155 10.68 2.41 -13.57
C ILE A 155 11.30 3.01 -14.85
N SER A 156 10.96 2.46 -16.02
CA SER A 156 11.48 2.89 -17.31
C SER A 156 11.10 4.32 -17.69
N ASN A 157 9.90 4.77 -17.29
CA ASN A 157 9.33 6.03 -17.75
C ASN A 157 9.37 7.12 -16.67
N TYR A 158 9.71 6.78 -15.43
CA TYR A 158 9.63 7.71 -14.30
C TYR A 158 10.39 9.02 -14.53
N LEU A 159 11.62 8.93 -15.02
CA LEU A 159 12.45 10.12 -15.23
C LEU A 159 11.94 10.95 -16.42
N SER A 160 11.59 10.32 -17.54
CA SER A 160 11.07 11.02 -18.71
C SER A 160 9.75 11.71 -18.42
N ASP A 161 8.79 11.00 -17.82
CA ASP A 161 7.44 11.48 -17.63
C ASP A 161 7.36 12.60 -16.59
N LEU A 162 8.30 12.62 -15.63
CA LEU A 162 8.41 13.66 -14.62
C LEU A 162 9.46 14.73 -14.95
N ASN A 163 9.96 14.76 -16.19
CA ASN A 163 10.92 15.72 -16.71
C ASN A 163 12.24 15.78 -15.90
N TRP A 164 12.70 14.66 -15.36
CA TRP A 164 13.99 14.55 -14.68
C TRP A 164 15.11 14.21 -15.66
N THR A 165 16.23 14.90 -15.52
CA THR A 165 17.44 14.66 -16.32
C THR A 165 18.69 14.67 -15.44
N PHE A 166 19.71 13.92 -15.86
CA PHE A 166 21.04 13.98 -15.28
C PHE A 166 21.89 14.89 -16.15
N GLU A 167 22.36 15.98 -15.57
CA GLU A 167 23.24 16.96 -16.22
C GLU A 167 24.63 16.84 -15.61
N THR A 168 25.68 17.01 -16.42
CA THR A 168 27.04 17.13 -15.90
C THR A 168 27.37 18.61 -15.80
N ASN A 169 27.62 19.10 -14.58
CA ASN A 169 28.04 20.47 -14.35
C ASN A 169 29.50 20.68 -14.83
N GLU A 170 29.92 21.93 -15.00
CA GLU A 170 31.27 22.37 -15.41
C GLU A 170 32.41 21.72 -14.59
N LYS A 171 32.12 21.33 -13.35
CA LYS A 171 33.05 20.63 -12.45
C LYS A 171 33.10 19.11 -12.65
N SER A 172 32.55 18.58 -13.74
CA SER A 172 32.35 17.14 -13.98
C SER A 172 31.46 16.43 -12.96
N THR A 173 30.67 17.18 -12.18
CA THR A 173 29.73 16.62 -11.21
C THR A 173 28.40 16.31 -11.88
N VAL A 174 27.93 15.07 -11.76
CA VAL A 174 26.58 14.70 -12.21
C VAL A 174 25.55 15.26 -11.23
N CYS A 175 24.65 16.09 -11.74
CA CYS A 175 23.54 16.73 -11.05
C CYS A 175 22.21 16.19 -11.58
N LEU A 176 21.24 16.02 -10.68
CA LEU A 176 19.87 15.67 -11.05
C LEU A 176 19.04 16.96 -11.09
N ARG A 177 18.39 17.24 -12.23
CA ARG A 177 17.54 18.42 -12.43
C ARG A 177 16.17 18.03 -12.96
N GLN A 178 15.13 18.68 -12.44
CA GLN A 178 13.81 18.67 -13.06
C GLN A 178 13.73 19.82 -14.07
N VAL A 179 13.58 19.50 -15.34
CA VAL A 179 13.62 20.45 -16.47
C VAL A 179 12.41 21.38 -16.43
N SER A 180 11.24 20.84 -16.07
CA SER A 180 10.00 21.59 -15.90
C SER A 180 9.07 20.85 -14.94
N LEU A 181 8.11 21.58 -14.36
CA LEU A 181 7.09 20.95 -13.54
C LEU A 181 6.25 19.99 -14.39
N PRO A 182 6.04 18.74 -13.93
CA PRO A 182 5.28 17.75 -14.68
C PRO A 182 3.81 18.13 -14.69
N ASP A 183 3.22 18.15 -15.89
CA ASP A 183 1.79 18.39 -16.04
C ASP A 183 1.03 17.08 -15.80
N ILE A 184 0.40 16.99 -14.63
CA ILE A 184 -0.38 15.82 -14.21
C ILE A 184 -1.54 15.52 -15.20
N THR A 185 -2.01 16.52 -15.94
CA THR A 185 -3.12 16.37 -16.89
C THR A 185 -2.75 15.62 -18.17
N LEU A 186 -1.46 15.54 -18.50
CA LEU A 186 -0.96 14.81 -19.68
C LEU A 186 -0.88 13.30 -19.44
N PHE A 187 -0.90 12.87 -18.17
CA PHE A 187 -0.92 11.46 -17.84
C PHE A 187 -2.27 10.83 -18.15
N THR A 188 -2.27 9.54 -18.48
CA THR A 188 -3.51 8.77 -18.57
C THR A 188 -4.28 8.87 -17.25
N GLN A 189 -5.62 8.81 -17.31
CA GLN A 189 -6.47 8.97 -16.12
C GLN A 189 -6.06 8.04 -14.97
N HIS A 190 -5.61 6.83 -15.30
CA HIS A 190 -5.16 5.80 -14.36
C HIS A 190 -3.86 6.18 -13.62
N ILE A 191 -2.93 6.88 -14.28
CA ILE A 191 -1.71 7.41 -13.64
C ILE A 191 -2.03 8.73 -12.94
N ALA A 192 -2.77 9.65 -13.58
CA ALA A 192 -3.06 10.97 -13.05
C ALA A 192 -3.84 10.92 -11.72
N ARG A 193 -4.82 10.01 -11.60
CA ARG A 193 -5.73 9.95 -10.44
C ARG A 193 -6.02 8.51 -10.04
N THR A 194 -6.30 8.30 -8.76
CA THR A 194 -6.80 7.02 -8.26
C THR A 194 -7.88 7.25 -7.20
N ASN A 195 -8.94 6.45 -7.24
CA ASN A 195 -9.97 6.35 -6.20
C ASN A 195 -9.83 5.03 -5.41
N LEU A 196 -8.75 4.29 -5.61
CA LEU A 196 -8.50 3.03 -4.91
C LEU A 196 -8.14 3.29 -3.45
N THR A 197 -8.80 2.56 -2.57
CA THR A 197 -8.51 2.51 -1.15
C THR A 197 -7.46 1.45 -0.85
N ASP A 198 -6.90 1.48 0.36
CA ASP A 198 -6.00 0.42 0.83
C ASP A 198 -6.67 -0.96 0.81
N LEU A 199 -7.99 -1.04 1.03
CA LEU A 199 -8.74 -2.30 0.94
C LEU A 199 -8.81 -2.83 -0.49
N ASP A 200 -8.99 -1.96 -1.49
CA ASP A 200 -9.04 -2.38 -2.89
C ASP A 200 -7.69 -2.96 -3.33
N ILE A 201 -6.59 -2.35 -2.89
CA ILE A 201 -5.24 -2.87 -3.11
C ILE A 201 -5.07 -4.24 -2.43
N ILE A 202 -5.50 -4.38 -1.17
CA ILE A 202 -5.39 -5.64 -0.43
C ILE A 202 -6.17 -6.76 -1.14
N ILE A 203 -7.42 -6.50 -1.54
CA ILE A 203 -8.28 -7.47 -2.23
C ILE A 203 -7.64 -7.90 -3.54
N PHE A 204 -7.15 -6.94 -4.34
CA PHE A 204 -6.47 -7.23 -5.59
C PHE A 204 -5.22 -8.09 -5.35
N CYS A 205 -4.33 -7.68 -4.45
CA CYS A 205 -3.12 -8.44 -4.16
C CYS A 205 -3.43 -9.85 -3.62
N ASP A 206 -4.47 -10.03 -2.80
CA ASP A 206 -4.88 -11.34 -2.30
C ASP A 206 -5.27 -12.31 -3.43
N ILE A 207 -6.03 -11.82 -4.43
CA ILE A 207 -6.45 -12.62 -5.59
C ILE A 207 -5.24 -13.02 -6.45
N TYR A 208 -4.33 -12.10 -6.71
CA TYR A 208 -3.19 -12.32 -7.61
C TYR A 208 -2.01 -13.04 -6.94
N MET A 209 -1.87 -12.94 -5.63
CA MET A 209 -0.75 -13.53 -4.87
C MET A 209 -1.09 -14.83 -4.13
N SER A 210 -2.35 -15.27 -4.18
CA SER A 210 -2.76 -16.56 -3.62
C SER A 210 -2.31 -17.70 -4.56
N PRO A 211 -1.63 -18.74 -4.05
CA PRO A 211 -1.34 -19.92 -4.85
C PRO A 211 -2.67 -20.54 -5.26
N ARG A 212 -3.02 -20.47 -6.55
CA ARG A 212 -4.17 -21.22 -7.07
C ARG A 212 -3.89 -22.70 -6.75
N PRO A 213 -4.82 -23.43 -6.12
CA PRO A 213 -4.66 -24.88 -6.01
C PRO A 213 -4.55 -25.42 -7.44
N LEU A 214 -3.44 -26.09 -7.72
CA LEU A 214 -3.28 -26.91 -8.91
C LEU A 214 -4.50 -27.84 -8.96
N ARG A 215 -5.37 -27.69 -9.97
CA ARG A 215 -6.38 -28.71 -10.24
C ARG A 215 -5.61 -30.02 -10.45
N PRO A 216 -5.95 -31.11 -9.75
CA PRO A 216 -5.37 -32.40 -10.08
C PRO A 216 -5.74 -32.70 -11.53
N SER A 217 -4.72 -32.81 -12.38
CA SER A 217 -4.82 -33.27 -13.75
C SER A 217 -5.51 -34.62 -13.71
N SER A 218 -6.67 -34.71 -14.34
CA SER A 218 -7.38 -35.96 -14.60
C SER A 218 -6.37 -36.95 -15.18
N GLN A 219 -6.08 -38.03 -14.47
CA GLN A 219 -5.30 -39.12 -15.03
C GLN A 219 -6.09 -39.69 -16.20
N GLN A 220 -5.58 -39.43 -17.39
CA GLN A 220 -6.02 -40.04 -18.63
C GLN A 220 -4.81 -40.79 -19.21
N LYS A 221 -4.61 -42.01 -18.73
CA LYS A 221 -3.82 -43.07 -19.36
C LYS A 221 -4.35 -44.41 -18.86
N LYS A 222 -4.53 -45.45 -19.65
CA LYS A 222 -4.75 -45.65 -21.09
C LYS A 222 -5.00 -47.16 -21.13
N ASN A 223 -6.11 -47.60 -21.70
CA ASN A 223 -6.34 -49.01 -22.02
C ASN A 223 -5.35 -49.43 -23.09
N THR A 224 -4.45 -50.38 -22.79
CA THR A 224 -3.70 -51.31 -23.66
C THR A 224 -2.71 -52.01 -22.71
N GLU A 225 -2.63 -53.33 -22.57
CA GLU A 225 -2.94 -54.48 -23.43
C GLU A 225 -3.67 -55.58 -22.66
#